data_AF-A0AAD6DQR9-F1
#
_entry.id   AF-A0AAD6DQR9-F1
#
_cell.length_a   1.000
_cell.length_b   1.000
_cell.length_c   1.000
_cell.angle_alpha   90.00
_cell.angle_beta   90.00
_cell.angle_gamma   90.00
#
_symmetry.space_group_name_H-M   'P 1'
#
loop_
_entity.id
_entity.type
_entity.pdbx_description
1 polymer ?
#
loop_
_entity_poly.entity_id
_entity_poly.type
_entity_poly.pdbx_seq_one_letter_code
_entity_poly.pdbx_strand_id
1 'polypeptide(L)'
;MATKHGQLPHLRPSELTLLDYAADDSRDIVTLSDQEALILQLAHQIQEQRLEKALLESEPEPDAESPSNDEIEEQLATAERELLEARATYTVRRRAAQTVLMTDPILKAVHLKATIPPERALLHLVNRRDVLALAHEKLASAHDQVLKQLSDSEVENLRINQENQELVQRLLELTKQDETWREKLKDAKILSQLEALETEFKSSKAKWDTIKNIASAMVVGSGLNWADDEQLQALVVDESDD
;
A
#
# COMPACT_ATOMS: atom_id res chain seq x y z
N MET A 1 -27.77 -15.16 -5.88
CA MET A 1 -28.42 -14.67 -7.12
C MET A 1 -27.29 -14.22 -8.04
N ALA A 2 -26.86 -15.08 -8.96
CA ALA A 2 -25.79 -14.75 -9.89
C ALA A 2 -26.24 -13.57 -10.75
N THR A 3 -25.62 -12.40 -10.55
CA THR A 3 -25.76 -11.29 -11.48
C THR A 3 -25.26 -11.80 -12.82
N LYS A 4 -26.14 -11.91 -13.82
CA LYS A 4 -25.69 -12.08 -15.20
C LYS A 4 -24.86 -10.84 -15.51
N HIS A 5 -23.54 -10.98 -15.52
CA HIS A 5 -22.63 -9.94 -15.93
C HIS A 5 -22.88 -9.75 -17.42
N GLY A 6 -23.77 -8.81 -17.73
CA GLY A 6 -23.99 -8.37 -19.10
C GLY A 6 -22.64 -8.01 -19.68
N GLN A 7 -22.33 -8.64 -20.82
CA GLN A 7 -21.13 -8.48 -21.65
C GLN A 7 -20.31 -7.24 -21.28
N LEU A 8 -19.26 -7.41 -20.48
CA LEU A 8 -18.19 -6.42 -20.36
C LEU A 8 -17.35 -6.56 -21.65
N PRO A 9 -17.49 -5.64 -22.62
CA PRO A 9 -16.99 -5.86 -23.99
C PRO A 9 -15.46 -5.79 -24.11
N HIS A 10 -14.76 -5.41 -23.04
CA HIS A 10 -13.32 -5.25 -23.00
C HIS A 10 -12.56 -6.44 -22.42
N LEU A 11 -13.28 -7.41 -21.84
CA LEU A 11 -12.66 -8.53 -21.17
C LEU A 11 -12.54 -9.73 -22.10
N ARG A 12 -11.36 -10.35 -22.07
CA ARG A 12 -11.10 -11.60 -22.79
C ARG A 12 -11.98 -12.72 -22.20
N PRO A 13 -12.33 -13.74 -22.99
CA PRO A 13 -13.12 -14.86 -22.50
C PRO A 13 -12.49 -15.55 -21.28
N SER A 14 -11.16 -15.62 -21.17
CA SER A 14 -10.45 -16.13 -19.99
C SER A 14 -10.63 -15.26 -18.74
N GLU A 15 -10.73 -13.93 -18.91
CA GLU A 15 -10.94 -12.98 -17.82
C GLU A 15 -12.39 -13.04 -17.33
N LEU A 16 -13.35 -13.22 -18.25
CA LEU A 16 -14.74 -13.48 -17.91
C LEU A 16 -14.89 -14.78 -17.10
N THR A 17 -14.20 -15.86 -17.49
CA THR A 17 -14.23 -17.10 -16.71
C THR A 17 -13.62 -16.95 -15.31
N LEU A 18 -12.59 -16.12 -15.15
CA LEU A 18 -12.01 -15.83 -13.83
C LEU A 18 -12.96 -14.98 -12.98
N LEU A 19 -13.69 -14.04 -13.58
CA LEU A 19 -14.69 -13.23 -12.89
C LEU A 19 -15.89 -14.06 -12.44
N ASP A 20 -16.39 -14.94 -13.31
CA ASP A 20 -17.46 -15.87 -12.95
C ASP A 20 -17.03 -16.79 -11.80
N TYR A 21 -15.75 -17.16 -11.78
CA TYR A 21 -15.14 -17.95 -10.72
C TYR A 21 -14.78 -17.14 -9.48
N ALA A 22 -14.73 -15.82 -9.56
CA ALA A 22 -14.55 -14.93 -8.41
C ALA A 22 -15.89 -14.52 -7.79
N ALA A 23 -16.97 -14.50 -8.56
CA ALA A 23 -18.30 -14.08 -8.13
C ALA A 23 -18.89 -15.01 -7.06
N ASP A 24 -19.45 -14.46 -5.99
CA ASP A 24 -20.00 -15.23 -4.87
C ASP A 24 -21.06 -16.23 -5.33
N ASP A 25 -20.81 -17.53 -5.14
CA ASP A 25 -21.82 -18.56 -5.36
C ASP A 25 -22.64 -18.71 -4.07
N SER A 26 -23.96 -18.74 -4.22
CA SER A 26 -24.88 -19.13 -3.16
C SER A 26 -24.53 -20.45 -2.48
N ARG A 27 -23.80 -21.34 -3.16
CA ARG A 27 -23.33 -22.63 -2.63
C ARG A 27 -22.16 -22.50 -1.64
N ASP A 28 -21.48 -21.36 -1.64
CA ASP A 28 -20.34 -21.08 -0.76
C ASP A 28 -20.79 -20.53 0.60
N ILE A 29 -22.04 -20.11 0.70
CA ILE A 29 -22.62 -19.52 1.91
C ILE A 29 -23.02 -20.65 2.85
N VAL A 30 -22.24 -20.85 3.91
CA VAL A 30 -22.61 -21.77 4.99
C VAL A 30 -23.67 -21.09 5.86
N THR A 31 -24.93 -21.45 5.62
CA THR A 31 -26.04 -21.04 6.49
C THR A 31 -26.11 -21.99 7.69
N LEU A 32 -25.83 -21.47 8.88
CA LEU A 32 -26.00 -22.21 10.12
C LEU A 32 -27.50 -22.44 10.39
N SER A 33 -27.84 -23.64 10.84
CA SER A 33 -29.17 -23.89 11.42
C SER A 33 -29.34 -23.10 12.72
N ASP A 34 -30.57 -22.73 13.08
CA ASP A 34 -30.88 -22.07 14.36
C ASP A 34 -30.31 -22.84 15.56
N GLN A 35 -30.30 -24.18 15.49
CA GLN A 35 -29.70 -25.03 16.52
C GLN A 35 -28.17 -24.89 16.57
N GLU A 36 -27.50 -24.84 15.42
CA GLU A 36 -26.05 -24.68 15.34
C GLU A 36 -25.62 -23.30 15.82
N ALA A 37 -26.38 -22.26 15.47
CA ALA A 37 -26.18 -20.90 15.95
C ALA A 37 -26.33 -20.83 17.48
N LEU A 38 -27.36 -21.48 18.04
CA LEU A 38 -27.55 -21.56 19.49
C LEU A 38 -26.40 -22.31 20.18
N ILE A 39 -25.93 -23.42 19.61
CA ILE A 39 -24.79 -24.17 20.16
C ILE A 39 -23.53 -23.29 20.20
N LEU A 40 -23.25 -22.53 19.14
CA LEU A 40 -22.11 -21.62 19.12
C LEU A 40 -22.24 -20.49 20.15
N GLN A 41 -23.44 -19.94 20.33
CA GLN A 41 -23.72 -18.94 21.38
C GLN A 41 -23.47 -19.52 22.77
N LEU A 42 -24.00 -20.71 23.06
CA LEU A 42 -23.78 -21.39 24.35
C LEU A 42 -22.30 -21.71 24.57
N ALA A 43 -21.57 -22.14 23.53
CA ALA A 43 -20.13 -22.38 23.62
C ALA A 43 -19.36 -21.10 23.96
N HIS A 44 -19.75 -19.96 23.37
CA HIS A 44 -19.17 -18.66 23.69
C HIS A 44 -19.45 -18.25 25.15
N GLN A 45 -20.71 -18.39 25.60
CA GLN A 45 -21.11 -18.12 26.99
C GLN A 45 -20.34 -18.99 27.99
N ILE A 46 -20.16 -20.29 27.70
CA ILE A 46 -19.37 -21.18 28.56
C ILE A 46 -17.91 -20.72 28.63
N GLN A 47 -17.35 -20.24 27.52
CA GLN A 47 -15.98 -19.74 27.50
C GLN A 47 -15.84 -18.45 28.32
N GLU A 48 -16.82 -17.56 28.25
CA GLU A 48 -16.89 -16.32 29.05
C GLU A 48 -17.04 -16.64 30.54
N GLN A 49 -17.98 -17.50 30.93
CA GLN A 49 -18.16 -17.93 32.33
C GLN A 49 -16.91 -18.61 32.91
N ARG A 50 -16.16 -19.37 32.10
CA ARG A 50 -14.88 -19.96 32.54
C ARG A 50 -13.83 -18.89 32.80
N LEU A 51 -13.84 -17.81 32.03
CA LEU A 51 -12.95 -16.67 32.25
C LEU A 51 -13.36 -15.92 33.52
N GLU A 52 -14.65 -15.62 33.69
CA GLU A 52 -15.18 -14.98 34.91
C GLU A 52 -14.81 -15.79 36.16
N LYS A 53 -15.01 -17.11 36.13
CA LYS A 53 -14.64 -17.99 37.23
C LYS A 53 -13.14 -17.95 37.52
N ALA A 54 -12.30 -17.96 36.48
CA ALA A 54 -10.85 -17.86 36.65
C ALA A 54 -10.41 -16.50 37.23
N LEU A 55 -11.11 -15.40 36.87
CA LEU A 55 -10.87 -14.09 37.47
C LEU A 55 -11.26 -14.07 38.96
N LEU A 56 -12.43 -14.59 39.31
CA LEU A 56 -12.88 -14.66 40.70
C LEU A 56 -11.98 -15.55 41.57
N GLU A 57 -11.47 -16.66 41.03
CA GLU A 57 -10.49 -17.52 41.72
C GLU A 57 -9.11 -16.86 41.86
N SER A 58 -8.80 -15.85 41.04
CA SER A 58 -7.54 -15.11 41.08
C SER A 58 -7.59 -13.86 41.98
N GLU A 59 -8.78 -13.43 42.41
CA GLU A 59 -8.91 -12.33 43.37
C GLU A 59 -8.34 -12.78 44.74
N PRO A 60 -7.36 -12.05 45.30
CA PRO A 60 -6.79 -12.42 46.59
C PRO A 60 -7.81 -12.24 47.72
N GLU A 61 -7.81 -13.17 48.67
CA GLU A 61 -8.61 -13.10 49.89
C GLU A 61 -8.32 -11.79 50.66
N PRO A 62 -9.35 -11.09 51.18
CA PRO A 62 -9.20 -9.77 51.79
C PRO A 62 -8.48 -9.75 53.16
N ASP A 63 -8.02 -10.90 53.65
CA ASP A 63 -7.50 -11.07 55.01
C ASP A 63 -5.95 -11.15 55.11
N ALA A 64 -5.21 -10.79 54.04
CA ALA A 64 -3.75 -10.72 54.10
C ALA A 64 -3.29 -9.37 54.70
N GLU A 65 -2.51 -9.43 55.79
CA GLU A 65 -1.82 -8.28 56.40
C GLU A 65 -1.13 -7.44 55.33
N SER A 66 -1.28 -6.10 55.37
CA SER A 66 -0.73 -5.18 54.37
C SER A 66 0.78 -5.43 54.17
N PRO A 67 1.21 -6.01 53.02
CA PRO A 67 2.62 -6.26 52.76
C PRO A 67 3.39 -4.94 52.72
N SER A 68 4.68 -4.99 53.05
CA SER A 68 5.56 -3.83 52.90
C SER A 68 5.68 -3.42 51.42
N ASN A 69 6.02 -2.16 51.15
CA ASN A 69 6.04 -1.63 49.79
C ASN A 69 7.02 -2.38 48.87
N ASP A 70 8.14 -2.87 49.43
CA ASP A 70 9.14 -3.66 48.72
C ASP A 70 8.62 -5.08 48.39
N GLU A 71 7.86 -5.69 49.29
CA GLU A 71 7.21 -7.00 49.05
C GLU A 71 6.10 -6.89 47.99
N ILE A 72 5.41 -5.74 47.91
CA ILE A 72 4.41 -5.46 46.87
C ILE A 72 5.08 -5.35 45.50
N GLU A 73 6.22 -4.66 45.39
CA GLU A 73 6.93 -4.51 44.11
C GLU A 73 7.48 -5.85 43.61
N GLU A 74 8.01 -6.70 44.50
CA GLU A 74 8.47 -8.04 44.13
C GLU A 74 7.30 -8.96 43.73
N GLN A 75 6.18 -8.93 44.46
CA GLN A 75 4.97 -9.68 44.13
C GLN A 75 4.31 -9.19 42.83
N LEU A 76 4.38 -7.89 42.54
CA LEU A 76 3.90 -7.33 41.29
C LEU A 76 4.76 -7.81 40.12
N ALA A 77 6.10 -7.77 40.27
CA ALA A 77 7.02 -8.22 39.23
C ALA A 77 6.87 -9.72 38.91
N THR A 78 6.62 -10.56 39.93
CA THR A 78 6.33 -11.98 39.71
C THR A 78 4.96 -12.19 39.06
N ALA A 79 3.91 -11.52 39.54
CA ALA A 79 2.57 -11.60 38.97
C ALA A 79 2.51 -11.11 37.52
N GLU A 80 3.20 -10.02 37.18
CA GLU A 80 3.31 -9.52 35.80
C GLU A 80 3.98 -10.55 34.89
N ARG A 81 5.06 -11.17 35.36
CA ARG A 81 5.75 -12.21 34.61
C ARG A 81 4.86 -13.44 34.39
N GLU A 82 4.19 -13.91 35.44
CA GLU A 82 3.26 -15.03 35.35
C GLU A 82 2.07 -14.74 34.41
N LEU A 83 1.53 -13.51 34.46
CA LEU A 83 0.48 -13.06 33.54
C LEU A 83 0.98 -13.07 32.10
N LEU A 84 2.18 -12.55 31.83
CA LEU A 84 2.76 -12.55 30.49
C LEU A 84 3.00 -13.97 29.98
N GLU A 85 3.49 -14.87 30.83
CA GLU A 85 3.67 -16.29 30.50
C GLU A 85 2.32 -16.98 30.23
N ALA A 86 1.29 -16.74 31.05
CA ALA A 86 -0.06 -17.24 30.87
C ALA A 86 -0.71 -16.70 29.57
N ARG A 87 -0.52 -15.41 29.27
CA ARG A 87 -1.03 -14.78 28.05
C ARG A 87 -0.34 -15.33 26.80
N ALA A 88 0.98 -15.51 26.85
CA ALA A 88 1.74 -16.11 25.75
C ALA A 88 1.29 -17.55 25.50
N THR A 89 1.21 -18.37 26.54
CA THR A 89 0.79 -19.78 26.44
C THR A 89 -0.65 -19.92 25.96
N TYR A 90 -1.58 -19.10 26.47
CA TYR A 90 -2.98 -19.07 25.99
C TYR A 90 -3.06 -18.68 24.51
N THR A 91 -2.32 -17.64 24.10
CA THR A 91 -2.31 -17.18 22.71
C THR A 91 -1.78 -18.26 21.77
N VAL A 92 -0.72 -18.95 22.16
CA VAL A 92 -0.16 -20.07 21.38
C VAL A 92 -1.14 -21.24 21.33
N ARG A 93 -1.74 -21.65 22.45
CA ARG A 93 -2.75 -22.73 22.49
C ARG A 93 -3.97 -22.40 21.63
N ARG A 94 -4.48 -21.17 21.71
CA ARG A 94 -5.61 -20.70 20.90
C ARG A 94 -5.27 -20.73 19.42
N ARG A 95 -4.08 -20.23 19.03
CA ARG A 95 -3.61 -20.31 17.64
C ARG A 95 -3.46 -21.76 17.18
N ALA A 96 -2.89 -22.64 18.00
CA ALA A 96 -2.75 -24.05 17.66
C ALA A 96 -4.11 -24.73 17.46
N ALA A 97 -5.06 -24.50 18.37
CA ALA A 97 -6.42 -25.03 18.26
C ALA A 97 -7.13 -24.49 17.00
N GLN A 98 -7.03 -23.19 16.73
CA GLN A 98 -7.59 -22.57 15.53
C GLN A 98 -6.97 -23.16 14.25
N THR A 99 -5.64 -23.31 14.21
CA THR A 99 -4.96 -23.92 13.08
C THR A 99 -5.46 -25.34 12.85
N VAL A 100 -5.54 -26.18 13.90
CA VAL A 100 -6.05 -27.57 13.77
C VAL A 100 -7.51 -27.58 13.27
N LEU A 101 -8.37 -26.74 13.83
CA LEU A 101 -9.78 -26.64 13.42
C LEU A 101 -9.95 -26.19 11.97
N MET A 102 -9.01 -25.43 11.42
CA MET A 102 -9.02 -25.02 10.01
C MET A 102 -8.34 -26.04 9.10
N THR A 103 -7.17 -26.57 9.47
CA THR A 103 -6.34 -27.40 8.60
C THR A 103 -6.83 -28.84 8.50
N ASP A 104 -7.31 -29.45 9.58
CA ASP A 104 -7.80 -30.83 9.57
C ASP A 104 -8.96 -31.04 8.56
N PRO A 105 -10.03 -30.23 8.55
CA PRO A 105 -11.09 -30.40 7.56
C PRO A 105 -10.64 -30.10 6.13
N ILE A 106 -9.67 -29.19 5.92
CA ILE A 106 -9.08 -28.94 4.59
C ILE A 106 -8.28 -30.15 4.11
N LEU A 107 -7.42 -30.72 4.97
CA LEU A 107 -6.64 -31.92 4.63
C LEU A 107 -7.54 -33.11 4.35
N LYS A 108 -8.64 -33.27 5.09
CA LYS A 108 -9.65 -34.31 4.84
C LYS A 108 -10.40 -34.08 3.54
N ALA A 109 -10.76 -32.84 3.23
CA ALA A 109 -11.42 -32.46 1.99
C ALA A 109 -10.57 -32.81 0.77
N VAL A 110 -9.27 -32.51 0.82
CA VAL A 110 -8.36 -32.67 -0.33
C VAL A 110 -7.76 -34.09 -0.41
N HIS A 111 -7.32 -34.66 0.71
CA HIS A 111 -6.45 -35.85 0.70
C HIS A 111 -7.06 -37.11 1.32
N LEU A 112 -7.88 -36.99 2.36
CA LEU A 112 -8.31 -38.16 3.17
C LEU A 112 -9.75 -38.62 2.91
N LYS A 113 -10.30 -38.30 1.73
CA LYS A 113 -11.67 -38.61 1.30
C LYS A 113 -12.70 -38.21 2.37
N ALA A 114 -13.10 -36.93 2.31
CA ALA A 114 -14.10 -36.32 3.18
C ALA A 114 -15.28 -37.25 3.52
N THR A 115 -15.47 -37.46 4.83
CA THR A 115 -16.46 -38.41 5.34
C THR A 115 -17.79 -37.71 5.59
N ILE A 116 -17.74 -36.45 6.02
CA ILE A 116 -18.91 -35.65 6.42
C ILE A 116 -19.29 -34.70 5.27
N PRO A 117 -20.60 -34.41 5.01
CA PRO A 117 -21.01 -33.47 3.97
C PRO A 117 -20.31 -32.08 3.93
N PRO A 118 -20.06 -31.37 5.04
CA PRO A 118 -19.38 -30.08 5.01
C PRO A 118 -17.92 -30.21 4.54
N GLU A 119 -17.22 -31.28 4.94
CA GLU A 119 -15.86 -31.56 4.46
C GLU A 119 -15.82 -31.77 2.94
N ARG A 120 -16.88 -32.37 2.35
CA ARG A 120 -16.98 -32.55 0.90
C ARG A 120 -17.22 -31.22 0.17
N ALA A 121 -18.02 -30.34 0.77
CA ALA A 121 -18.28 -29.02 0.22
C ALA A 121 -17.00 -28.16 0.20
N LEU A 122 -16.13 -28.30 1.20
CA LEU A 122 -14.85 -27.58 1.27
C LEU A 122 -13.94 -27.82 0.06
N LEU A 123 -13.99 -28.99 -0.58
CA LEU A 123 -13.15 -29.28 -1.74
C LEU A 123 -13.38 -28.28 -2.89
N HIS A 124 -14.64 -27.89 -3.13
CA HIS A 124 -14.96 -26.90 -4.15
C HIS A 124 -14.35 -25.53 -3.82
N LEU A 125 -14.51 -25.10 -2.57
CA LEU A 125 -13.97 -23.83 -2.07
C LEU A 125 -12.44 -23.78 -2.11
N VAL A 126 -11.79 -24.88 -1.76
CA VAL A 126 -10.32 -25.01 -1.78
C VAL A 126 -9.80 -24.92 -3.22
N ASN A 127 -10.38 -25.68 -4.15
CA ASN A 127 -10.03 -25.59 -5.57
C ASN A 127 -10.25 -24.17 -6.10
N ARG A 128 -11.31 -23.51 -5.63
CA ARG A 128 -11.63 -22.16 -6.03
C ARG A 128 -10.61 -21.13 -5.57
N ARG A 129 -10.29 -21.18 -4.28
CA ARG A 129 -9.20 -20.40 -3.71
C ARG A 129 -7.90 -20.62 -4.47
N ASP A 130 -7.54 -21.87 -4.79
CA ASP A 130 -6.24 -22.18 -5.39
C ASP A 130 -6.11 -21.65 -6.82
N VAL A 131 -7.16 -21.77 -7.64
CA VAL A 131 -7.18 -21.19 -9.00
C VAL A 131 -7.14 -19.66 -8.94
N LEU A 132 -7.87 -19.04 -8.02
CA LEU A 132 -7.84 -17.58 -7.84
C LEU A 132 -6.48 -17.10 -7.32
N ALA A 133 -5.84 -17.83 -6.41
CA ALA A 133 -4.51 -17.53 -5.90
C ALA A 133 -3.45 -17.58 -7.02
N LEU A 134 -3.49 -18.63 -7.86
CA LEU A 134 -2.61 -18.74 -9.03
C LEU A 134 -2.84 -17.62 -10.04
N ALA A 135 -4.11 -17.25 -10.28
CA ALA A 135 -4.43 -16.13 -11.16
C ALA A 135 -3.93 -14.80 -10.57
N HIS A 136 -4.09 -14.59 -9.26
CA HIS A 136 -3.61 -13.41 -8.56
C HIS A 136 -2.09 -13.28 -8.63
N GLU A 137 -1.34 -14.36 -8.39
CA GLU A 137 0.12 -14.38 -8.50
C GLU A 137 0.60 -14.02 -9.91
N LYS A 138 -0.06 -14.55 -10.95
CA LYS A 138 0.23 -14.20 -12.34
C LYS A 138 -0.06 -12.74 -12.66
N LEU A 139 -1.17 -12.21 -12.13
CA LEU A 139 -1.53 -10.81 -12.33
C LEU A 139 -0.59 -9.87 -11.58
N ALA A 140 -0.21 -10.22 -10.35
CA ALA A 140 0.76 -9.47 -9.55
C ALA A 140 2.14 -9.44 -10.22
N SER A 141 2.64 -10.59 -10.68
CA SER A 141 3.92 -10.65 -11.42
C SER A 141 3.89 -9.87 -12.74
N ALA A 142 2.80 -9.94 -13.50
CA ALA A 142 2.63 -9.14 -14.71
C ALA A 142 2.57 -7.64 -14.40
N HIS A 143 1.88 -7.25 -13.34
CA HIS A 143 1.82 -5.88 -12.86
C HIS A 143 3.20 -5.35 -12.46
N ASP A 144 3.96 -6.12 -11.68
CA ASP A 144 5.32 -5.76 -11.28
C ASP A 144 6.26 -5.62 -12.48
N GLN A 145 6.08 -6.47 -13.51
CA GLN A 145 6.83 -6.35 -14.75
C GLN A 145 6.49 -5.06 -15.50
N VAL A 146 5.20 -4.70 -15.62
CA VAL A 146 4.75 -3.47 -16.27
C VAL A 146 5.27 -2.25 -15.50
N LEU A 147 5.23 -2.26 -14.16
CA LEU A 147 5.78 -1.18 -13.35
C LEU A 147 7.29 -0.99 -13.56
N LYS A 148 8.04 -2.09 -13.65
CA LYS A 148 9.48 -2.03 -13.97
C LYS A 148 9.72 -1.43 -15.35
N GLN A 149 8.99 -1.89 -16.37
CA GLN A 149 9.09 -1.35 -17.72
C GLN A 149 8.73 0.14 -17.79
N LEU A 150 7.71 0.56 -17.05
CA LEU A 150 7.33 1.97 -16.95
C LEU A 150 8.47 2.78 -16.30
N SER A 151 8.98 2.33 -15.16
CA SER A 151 10.10 2.98 -14.47
C SER A 151 11.35 3.07 -15.36
N ASP A 152 11.70 2.00 -16.08
CA ASP A 152 12.84 2.00 -17.00
C ASP A 152 12.62 3.01 -18.14
N SER A 153 11.40 3.08 -18.68
CA SER A 153 11.05 4.04 -19.73
C SER A 153 11.04 5.49 -19.24
N GLU A 154 10.66 5.74 -17.98
CA GLU A 154 10.69 7.06 -17.36
C GLU A 154 12.12 7.54 -17.16
N VAL A 155 13.00 6.67 -16.65
CA VAL A 155 14.44 6.97 -16.52
C VAL A 155 15.07 7.27 -17.87
N GLU A 156 14.76 6.48 -18.89
CA GLU A 156 15.26 6.73 -20.24
C GLU A 156 14.72 8.04 -20.83
N ASN A 157 13.45 8.38 -20.57
CA ASN A 157 12.87 9.66 -20.99
C ASN A 157 13.58 10.85 -20.32
N LEU A 158 13.87 10.76 -19.01
CA LEU A 158 14.64 11.77 -18.29
C LEU A 158 16.04 11.92 -18.87
N ARG A 159 16.73 10.80 -19.16
CA ARG A 159 18.07 10.79 -19.77
C ARG A 159 18.05 11.48 -21.14
N ILE A 160 17.11 11.12 -22.01
CA ILE A 160 16.95 11.72 -23.34
C ILE A 160 16.62 13.22 -23.23
N ASN A 161 15.78 13.62 -22.26
CA ASN A 161 15.47 15.02 -22.05
C ASN A 161 16.69 15.84 -21.59
N GLN A 162 17.55 15.27 -20.74
CA GLN A 162 18.82 15.90 -20.36
C GLN A 162 19.75 16.03 -21.57
N GLU A 163 19.93 14.98 -22.36
CA GLU A 163 20.73 15.04 -23.59
C GLU A 163 20.19 16.07 -24.59
N ASN A 164 18.86 16.13 -24.75
CA ASN A 164 18.22 17.14 -25.59
C ASN A 164 18.47 18.55 -25.07
N GLN A 165 18.42 18.77 -23.75
CA GLN A 165 18.75 20.06 -23.16
C GLN A 165 20.22 20.45 -23.42
N GLU A 166 21.17 19.54 -23.22
CA GLU A 166 22.59 19.77 -23.49
C GLU A 166 22.85 20.07 -24.97
N LEU A 167 22.24 19.31 -25.88
CA LEU A 167 22.34 19.54 -27.32
C LEU A 167 21.74 20.91 -27.71
N VAL A 168 20.60 21.29 -27.13
CA VAL A 168 20.00 22.61 -27.36
C VAL A 168 20.89 23.72 -26.81
N GLN A 169 21.47 23.56 -25.62
CA GLN A 169 22.44 24.51 -25.07
C GLN A 169 23.64 24.67 -26.01
N ARG A 170 24.21 23.56 -26.49
CA ARG A 170 25.34 23.58 -27.41
C ARG A 170 24.99 24.19 -28.77
N LEU A 171 23.79 23.95 -29.28
CA LEU A 171 23.28 24.63 -30.48
C LEU A 171 23.13 26.13 -30.25
N LEU A 172 22.62 26.55 -29.10
CA LEU A 172 22.51 27.97 -28.74
C LEU A 172 23.89 28.62 -28.62
N GLU A 173 24.89 27.93 -28.06
CA GLU A 173 26.28 28.42 -28.00
C GLU A 173 26.90 28.57 -29.39
N LEU A 174 26.77 27.55 -30.24
CA LEU A 174 27.29 27.58 -31.60
C LEU A 174 26.59 28.66 -32.45
N THR A 175 25.27 28.85 -32.26
CA THR A 175 24.50 29.89 -32.99
C THR A 175 24.74 31.30 -32.44
N LYS A 176 25.11 31.46 -31.16
CA LYS A 176 25.64 32.72 -30.61
C LYS A 176 26.99 33.09 -31.22
N GLN A 177 27.85 32.12 -31.50
CA GLN A 177 29.15 32.37 -32.15
C GLN A 177 29.01 32.76 -33.63
N ASP A 178 27.91 32.34 -34.27
CA ASP A 178 27.63 32.60 -35.67
C ASP A 178 26.50 33.63 -35.86
N GLU A 179 26.52 34.78 -35.17
CA GLU A 179 25.51 35.84 -35.38
C GLU A 179 25.45 36.36 -36.83
N THR A 180 26.36 35.93 -37.70
CA THR A 180 26.34 36.20 -39.14
C THR A 180 25.05 35.74 -39.82
N TRP A 181 24.30 34.78 -39.25
CA TRP A 181 22.99 34.40 -39.76
C TRP A 181 21.93 35.49 -39.57
N ARG A 182 22.02 36.31 -38.51
CA ARG A 182 21.11 37.45 -38.28
C ARG A 182 21.30 38.52 -39.35
N GLU A 183 22.53 38.73 -39.80
CA GLU A 183 22.88 39.65 -40.89
C GLU A 183 22.50 39.09 -42.28
N LYS A 184 22.49 37.76 -42.44
CA LYS A 184 22.06 37.08 -43.68
C LYS A 184 20.55 36.95 -43.81
N LEU A 185 19.79 37.09 -42.72
CA LEU A 185 18.33 37.02 -42.71
C LEU A 185 17.73 38.33 -43.27
N LYS A 186 17.46 38.35 -44.59
CA LYS A 186 16.90 39.52 -45.29
C LYS A 186 15.36 39.60 -45.26
N ASP A 187 14.70 38.57 -44.73
CA ASP A 187 13.24 38.50 -44.66
C ASP A 187 12.69 39.25 -43.45
N ALA A 188 12.14 40.45 -43.69
CA ALA A 188 11.55 41.33 -42.67
C ALA A 188 10.45 40.65 -41.83
N LYS A 189 9.73 39.69 -42.39
CA LYS A 189 8.69 38.93 -41.68
C LYS A 189 9.27 38.03 -40.59
N ILE A 190 10.37 37.34 -40.88
CA ILE A 190 11.01 36.41 -39.93
C ILE A 190 11.70 37.20 -38.80
N LEU A 191 12.28 38.36 -39.10
CA LEU A 191 12.83 39.27 -38.09
C LEU A 191 11.76 39.77 -37.11
N SER A 192 10.59 40.20 -37.63
CA SER A 192 9.49 40.64 -36.77
C SER A 192 8.93 39.52 -35.87
N GLN A 193 8.92 38.28 -36.36
CA GLN A 193 8.52 37.11 -35.57
C GLN A 193 9.56 36.73 -34.50
N LEU A 194 10.85 36.88 -34.81
CA LEU A 194 11.93 36.65 -33.86
C LEU A 194 11.93 37.69 -32.74
N GLU A 195 11.79 38.98 -33.08
CA GLU A 195 11.64 40.04 -32.08
C GLU A 195 10.41 39.82 -31.18
N ALA A 196 9.27 39.43 -31.77
CA ALA A 196 8.09 39.07 -31.00
C ALA A 196 8.36 37.90 -30.03
N LEU A 197 9.00 36.82 -30.50
CA LEU A 197 9.36 35.68 -29.66
C LEU A 197 10.35 36.06 -28.55
N GLU A 198 11.33 36.92 -28.83
CA GLU A 198 12.28 37.41 -27.81
C GLU A 198 11.57 38.25 -26.75
N THR A 199 10.61 39.10 -27.15
CA THR A 199 9.81 39.87 -26.19
C THR A 199 8.91 38.97 -25.34
N GLU A 200 8.31 37.94 -25.93
CA GLU A 200 7.52 36.95 -25.21
C GLU A 200 8.39 36.16 -24.23
N PHE A 201 9.58 35.72 -24.66
CA PHE A 201 10.55 35.02 -23.80
C PHE A 201 11.03 35.89 -22.63
N LYS A 202 11.33 37.17 -22.87
CA LYS A 202 11.69 38.12 -21.79
C LYS A 202 10.51 38.30 -20.82
N SER A 203 9.28 38.38 -21.33
CA SER A 203 8.09 38.49 -20.49
C SER A 203 7.83 37.23 -19.66
N SER A 204 8.06 36.04 -20.22
CA SER A 204 7.89 34.77 -19.51
C SER A 204 9.00 34.55 -18.49
N LYS A 205 10.25 34.92 -18.83
CA LYS A 205 11.37 34.91 -17.89
C LYS A 205 11.10 35.82 -16.70
N ALA A 206 10.69 37.07 -16.95
CA ALA A 206 10.33 38.00 -15.89
C ALA A 206 9.20 37.46 -14.99
N LYS A 207 8.17 36.82 -15.58
CA LYS A 207 7.11 36.15 -14.80
C LYS A 207 7.67 35.00 -13.95
N TRP A 208 8.53 34.17 -14.51
CA TRP A 208 9.15 33.07 -13.79
C TRP A 208 10.03 33.58 -12.63
N ASP A 209 10.85 34.61 -12.86
CA ASP A 209 11.66 35.26 -11.83
C ASP A 209 10.79 35.82 -10.69
N THR A 210 9.65 36.44 -11.02
CA THR A 210 8.70 36.90 -9.98
C THR A 210 8.11 35.76 -9.17
N ILE A 211 7.74 34.64 -9.81
CA ILE A 211 7.18 33.47 -9.12
C ILE A 211 8.25 32.80 -8.26
N LYS A 212 9.49 32.67 -8.75
CA LYS A 212 10.64 32.15 -8.01
C LYS A 212 10.90 32.97 -6.76
N ASN A 213 10.94 34.31 -6.88
CA ASN A 213 11.16 35.21 -5.74
C ASN A 213 10.03 35.18 -4.71
N ILE A 214 8.78 35.03 -5.15
CA ILE A 214 7.64 34.87 -4.24
C ILE A 214 7.73 33.52 -3.51
N ALA A 215 8.07 32.44 -4.22
CA ALA A 215 8.22 31.12 -3.63
C ALA A 215 9.37 31.08 -2.61
N SER A 216 10.54 31.64 -2.94
CA SER A 216 11.68 31.71 -2.01
C SER A 216 11.34 32.54 -0.77
N ALA A 217 10.67 33.69 -0.93
CA ALA A 217 10.20 34.50 0.20
C ALA A 217 9.17 33.75 1.08
N MET A 218 8.29 32.95 0.48
CA MET A 218 7.33 32.13 1.20
C MET A 218 8.00 31.00 1.98
N VAL A 219 8.99 30.31 1.39
CA VAL A 219 9.77 29.28 2.09
C VAL A 219 10.52 29.88 3.29
N VAL A 220 11.22 30.99 3.11
CA VAL A 220 11.94 31.69 4.20
C VAL A 220 10.96 32.21 5.28
N GLY A 221 9.81 32.75 4.88
CA GLY A 221 8.80 33.29 5.80
C GLY A 221 7.98 32.24 6.55
N SER A 222 7.93 31.00 6.05
CA SER A 222 7.16 29.90 6.66
C SER A 222 7.79 29.32 7.93
N GLY A 223 9.05 29.65 8.22
CA GLY A 223 9.79 29.08 9.35
C GLY A 223 10.21 27.62 9.17
N LEU A 224 10.06 27.06 7.96
CA LEU A 224 10.63 25.77 7.59
C LEU A 224 12.17 25.84 7.66
N ASN A 225 12.80 24.77 8.15
CA ASN A 225 14.26 24.69 8.21
C ASN A 225 14.84 24.36 6.83
N TRP A 226 14.82 25.35 5.93
CA TRP A 226 15.28 25.23 4.55
C TRP A 226 16.81 25.16 4.41
N ALA A 227 17.57 25.46 5.47
CA ALA A 227 19.02 25.45 5.45
C ALA A 227 19.62 24.03 5.49
N ASP A 228 18.88 23.04 5.99
CA ASP A 228 19.30 21.64 6.07
C ASP A 228 18.82 20.81 4.85
N ASP A 229 17.96 21.37 3.99
CA ASP A 229 17.44 20.72 2.78
C ASP A 229 18.13 21.31 1.54
N GLU A 230 18.95 20.51 0.87
CA GLU A 230 19.73 20.88 -0.32
C GLU A 230 18.85 21.44 -1.46
N GLN A 231 17.61 20.94 -1.61
CA GLN A 231 16.69 21.40 -2.65
C GLN A 231 16.08 22.76 -2.33
N LEU A 232 15.74 23.00 -1.05
CA LEU A 232 15.21 24.29 -0.60
C LEU A 232 16.32 25.33 -0.48
N GLN A 233 17.53 24.91 -0.11
CA GLN A 233 18.72 25.75 -0.12
C GLN A 233 19.03 26.25 -1.53
N ALA A 234 19.00 25.38 -2.54
CA ALA A 234 19.21 25.77 -3.95
C ALA A 234 18.08 26.68 -4.49
N LEU A 235 16.86 26.56 -3.97
CA LEU A 235 15.74 27.44 -4.35
C LEU A 235 15.87 28.85 -3.74
N VAL A 236 16.43 28.95 -2.53
CA VAL A 236 16.54 30.20 -1.75
C VAL A 236 17.87 30.93 -2.00
N VAL A 237 18.97 30.19 -2.10
CA VAL A 237 20.31 30.71 -2.38
C VAL A 237 20.50 30.72 -3.89
N ASP A 238 20.35 31.90 -4.48
CA ASP A 238 20.54 32.08 -5.91
C ASP A 238 22.06 32.06 -6.23
N GLU A 239 22.57 30.96 -6.78
CA GLU A 239 23.96 30.90 -7.30
C GLU A 239 24.10 31.51 -8.71
N SER A 240 23.03 32.07 -9.29
CA SER A 240 23.03 32.56 -10.68
C SER A 240 23.24 34.07 -10.87
N ASP A 241 23.88 34.76 -9.91
CA ASP A 241 24.23 36.19 -10.03
C ASP A 241 25.67 36.44 -10.58
N ASP A 242 26.18 35.53 -11.43
CA ASP A 242 27.31 35.75 -12.36
C ASP A 242 26.99 35.26 -13.78
#